data_AF-A0A6G2QWM2-F1
#
_entry.id   AF-A0A6G2QWM2-F1
#
_cell.length_a   1.000
_cell.length_b   1.000
_cell.length_c   1.000
_cell.angle_alpha   90.00
_cell.angle_beta   90.00
_cell.angle_gamma   90.00
#
_symmetry.space_group_name_H-M   'P 1'
#
loop_
_entity.id
_entity.type
_entity.pdbx_description
1 polymer ?
#
loop_
_entity_poly.entity_id
_entity_poly.type
_entity_poly.pdbx_seq_one_letter_code
_entity_poly.pdbx_strand_id
1 'polypeptide(L)' 'LAARDPRLAEPVLPGHPVTGAELLWSLRHEGALDEADLLDRRTRIGLVPADRAAALDAVRALLDGALPRGV' A
#
# COMPACT_ATOMS: atom_id res chain seq x y z
N LEU A 1 0.35 -8.08 11.14
CA LEU A 1 -0.27 -8.17 9.79
C LEU A 1 0.38 -9.28 8.98
N ALA A 2 1.69 -9.21 8.70
CA ALA A 2 2.45 -10.24 7.97
C ALA A 2 2.34 -11.68 8.50
N ALA A 3 2.29 -11.89 9.82
CA ALA A 3 2.12 -13.25 10.39
C ALA A 3 0.79 -13.93 9.99
N ARG A 4 -0.22 -13.16 9.58
CA ARG A 4 -1.53 -13.68 9.11
C ARG A 4 -1.61 -13.74 7.59
N ASP A 5 -0.89 -12.89 6.89
CA ASP A 5 -0.76 -12.90 5.43
C ASP A 5 0.70 -12.59 5.06
N PRO A 6 1.53 -13.63 4.80
CA PRO A 6 2.96 -13.47 4.53
C PRO A 6 3.28 -12.54 3.36
N ARG A 7 2.37 -12.41 2.38
CA ARG A 7 2.53 -11.49 1.24
C ARG A 7 2.66 -10.04 1.68
N LEU A 8 2.09 -9.68 2.84
CA LEU A 8 2.22 -8.33 3.38
C LEU A 8 3.65 -8.00 3.87
N ALA A 9 4.53 -9.00 4.02
CA ALA A 9 5.94 -8.78 4.30
C ALA A 9 6.77 -8.47 3.04
N GLU A 10 6.20 -8.72 1.86
CA GLU A 10 6.91 -8.50 0.60
C GLU A 10 6.94 -7.00 0.27
N PRO A 11 8.05 -6.52 -0.32
CA PRO A 11 8.10 -5.18 -0.89
C PRO A 11 6.99 -4.95 -1.91
N VAL A 12 6.38 -3.76 -1.88
CA VAL A 12 5.40 -3.33 -2.89
C VAL A 12 6.05 -3.21 -4.28
N LEU A 13 7.33 -2.86 -4.31
CA LEU A 13 8.15 -2.81 -5.51
C LEU A 13 9.50 -3.50 -5.27
N PRO A 14 10.08 -4.18 -6.27
CA PRO A 14 11.43 -4.70 -6.18
C PRO A 14 12.44 -3.61 -5.80
N GLY A 15 13.24 -3.84 -4.76
CA GLY A 15 14.25 -2.89 -4.30
C GLY A 15 13.73 -1.73 -3.43
N HIS A 16 12.42 -1.63 -3.19
CA HIS A 16 11.86 -0.64 -2.26
C HIS A 16 11.72 -1.22 -0.84
N PRO A 17 11.86 -0.39 0.20
CA PRO A 17 11.70 -0.84 1.59
C PRO A 17 10.23 -0.96 2.03
N VAL A 18 9.30 -0.32 1.31
CA VAL A 18 7.88 -0.27 1.68
C VAL A 18 7.22 -1.61 1.41
N THR A 19 6.54 -2.13 2.42
CA THR A 19 5.81 -3.40 2.39
C THR A 19 4.30 -3.21 2.35
N GLY A 20 3.57 -4.23 1.93
CA GLY A 20 2.10 -4.22 1.97
C GLY A 20 1.55 -4.04 3.40
N ALA A 21 2.26 -4.52 4.43
CA ALA A 21 1.86 -4.37 5.83
C ALA A 21 1.83 -2.92 6.29
N GLU A 22 2.81 -2.11 5.87
CA GLU A 22 2.88 -0.68 6.19
C GLU A 22 1.73 0.08 5.52
N LEU A 23 1.47 -0.19 4.24
CA LEU A 23 0.36 0.42 3.53
C LEU A 23 -1.00 0.08 4.18
N LEU A 24 -1.21 -1.19 4.53
CA LEU A 24 -2.44 -1.63 5.19
C LEU A 24 -2.59 -1.03 6.60
N TRP A 25 -1.47 -0.81 7.28
CA TRP A 25 -1.46 -0.10 8.56
C TRP A 25 -1.91 1.35 8.38
N SER A 26 -1.38 2.07 7.39
CA SER A 26 -1.78 3.45 7.10
C SER A 26 -3.28 3.58 6.80
N LEU A 27 -3.87 2.62 6.07
CA LEU A 27 -5.32 2.57 5.83
C LEU A 27 -6.11 2.39 7.13
N ARG A 28 -5.70 1.43 7.97
CA ARG A 28 -6.49 1.03 9.16
C ARG A 28 -6.32 1.94 10.37
N HIS A 29 -5.17 2.58 10.52
CA HIS A 29 -4.80 3.26 11.76
C HIS A 29 -4.32 4.68 11.57
N GLU A 30 -4.00 5.10 10.34
CA GLU A 30 -3.45 6.44 10.09
C GLU A 30 -4.35 7.30 9.20
N GLY A 31 -5.49 6.76 8.77
CA GLY A 31 -6.50 7.49 7.99
C GLY A 31 -6.06 7.79 6.56
N ALA A 32 -5.22 6.94 5.94
CA ALA A 32 -5.06 6.97 4.50
C ALA A 32 -6.37 6.52 3.83
N LEU A 33 -6.82 7.26 2.81
CA LEU A 33 -8.12 7.07 2.17
C LEU A 33 -8.03 6.51 0.74
N ASP A 34 -6.97 6.81 0.02
CA ASP A 34 -6.83 6.48 -1.40
C ASP A 34 -5.37 6.18 -1.81
N GLU A 35 -5.15 5.92 -3.10
CA GLU A 35 -3.83 5.62 -3.64
C GLU A 35 -2.85 6.79 -3.47
N ALA A 36 -3.32 8.03 -3.59
CA ALA A 36 -2.47 9.22 -3.47
C ALA A 36 -2.04 9.43 -2.02
N ASP A 37 -2.90 9.16 -1.05
CA ASP A 37 -2.52 9.12 0.36
C ASP A 37 -1.34 8.18 0.60
N LEU A 38 -1.44 6.95 0.09
CA LEU A 38 -0.44 5.92 0.30
C LEU A 38 0.87 6.21 -0.46
N LEU A 39 0.78 6.53 -1.74
CA LEU A 39 1.95 6.68 -2.61
C LEU A 39 2.66 8.02 -2.40
N ASP A 40 1.89 9.10 -2.22
CA ASP A 40 2.43 10.46 -2.29
C ASP A 40 2.61 11.12 -0.92
N ARG A 41 1.98 10.58 0.15
CA ARG A 41 2.05 11.19 1.50
C ARG A 41 2.57 10.26 2.59
N ARG A 42 2.20 8.97 2.56
CA ARG A 42 2.66 7.97 3.56
C ARG A 42 4.00 7.35 3.20
N THR A 43 4.35 7.38 1.93
CA THR A 43 5.60 6.83 1.43
C THR A 43 6.31 7.84 0.54
N ARG A 44 7.55 7.51 0.16
CA ARG A 44 8.33 8.27 -0.81
C ARG A 44 8.25 7.70 -2.23
N ILE A 45 7.43 6.66 -2.46
CA ILE A 45 7.29 6.03 -3.78
C ILE A 45 6.80 7.06 -4.81
N GLY A 46 5.88 7.94 -4.41
CA GLY A 46 5.33 9.01 -5.24
C GLY A 46 6.35 10.05 -5.73
N LEU A 47 7.54 10.13 -5.14
CA LEU A 47 8.57 11.09 -5.55
C LEU A 47 9.21 10.74 -6.89
N VAL A 48 9.19 9.46 -7.27
CA VAL A 48 9.70 8.98 -8.56
C VAL A 48 8.51 8.60 -9.42
N PRO A 49 8.20 9.32 -10.52
CA PRO A 49 7.00 9.06 -11.32
C PRO A 49 6.89 7.63 -11.85
N ALA A 50 8.02 7.02 -12.22
CA ALA A 50 8.06 5.64 -12.69
C ALA A 50 7.68 4.63 -11.60
N ASP A 51 8.20 4.80 -10.38
CA ASP A 51 7.92 3.92 -9.24
C ASP A 51 6.46 4.10 -8.81
N ARG A 52 5.97 5.34 -8.77
CA ARG A 52 4.56 5.64 -8.50
C ARG A 52 3.63 4.91 -9.47
N ALA A 53 3.94 4.95 -10.77
CA ALA A 53 3.16 4.24 -11.78
C ALA A 53 3.24 2.72 -11.60
N ALA A 54 4.43 2.18 -11.32
CA ALA A 54 4.64 0.75 -11.12
C ALA A 54 3.93 0.21 -9.86
N ALA A 55 3.82 1.01 -8.79
CA ALA A 55 3.19 0.60 -7.54
C ALA A 55 1.65 0.69 -7.57
N LEU A 56 1.08 1.42 -8.53
CA LEU A 56 -0.33 1.81 -8.50
C LEU A 56 -1.29 0.61 -8.41
N ASP A 57 -1.05 -0.43 -9.22
CA ASP A 57 -1.92 -1.61 -9.25
C ASP A 57 -1.84 -2.44 -7.96
N ALA A 58 -0.65 -2.53 -7.36
CA ALA A 58 -0.47 -3.19 -6.07
C ALA A 58 -1.22 -2.44 -4.95
N VAL A 59 -1.20 -1.11 -4.97
CA VAL A 59 -1.93 -0.27 -4.00
C VAL A 59 -3.45 -0.40 -4.18
N ARG A 60 -3.93 -0.42 -5.42
CA ARG A 60 -5.37 -0.64 -5.71
C ARG A 60 -5.87 -1.97 -5.21
N ALA A 61 -5.14 -3.05 -5.49
CA ALA A 61 -5.48 -4.38 -4.99
C ALA A 61 -5.55 -4.43 -3.46
N LEU A 62 -4.67 -3.68 -2.78
CA LEU A 62 -4.68 -3.57 -1.32
C LEU A 62 -5.90 -2.81 -0.81
N LEU A 63 -6.26 -1.68 -1.43
CA LEU A 63 -7.46 -0.88 -1.10
C LEU A 63 -8.73 -1.71 -1.25
N ASP A 64 -8.89 -2.39 -2.39
CA ASP A 64 -10.04 -3.25 -2.67
C ASP A 64 -10.19 -4.37 -1.62
N GLY A 65 -9.07 -4.93 -1.16
CA GLY A 65 -9.06 -5.95 -0.11
C GLY A 65 -9.26 -5.39 1.31
N ALA A 66 -9.00 -4.10 1.54
CA ALA A 66 -9.11 -3.45 2.84
C ALA A 66 -10.51 -2.86 3.08
N LEU A 67 -11.21 -2.43 2.03
CA LEU A 67 -12.58 -1.96 2.13
C LEU A 67 -13.50 -3.11 2.57
N PRO A 68 -14.40 -2.87 3.55
CA PRO A 68 -15.37 -3.88 3.92
C PRO A 68 -16.24 -4.21 2.69
N ARG A 69 -16.27 -5.49 2.29
CA ARG A 69 -17.26 -5.95 1.31
C ARG A 69 -18.64 -5.72 1.93
N GLY A 70 -19.44 -4.87 1.29
CA GLY A 70 -20.72 -4.41 1.81
C GLY A 70 -21.62 -5.54 2.29
N VAL A 71 -22.35 -5.25 3.39
CA VAL A 71 -23.52 -6.00 3.87
C VAL A 71 -24.63 -5.97 2.82
#